data_AF-A0A512UBI5-F1
#
_entry.id   AF-A0A512UBI5-F1
#
_cell.length_a   1.000
_cell.length_b   1.000
_cell.length_c   1.000
_cell.angle_alpha   90.00
_cell.angle_beta   90.00
_cell.angle_gamma   90.00
#
_symmetry.space_group_name_H-M   'P 1'
#
loop_
_entity.id
_entity.type
_entity.pdbx_description
1 polymer ?
#
loop_
_entity_poly.entity_id
_entity_poly.type
_entity_poly.pdbx_seq_one_letter_code
_entity_poly.pdbx_strand_id
1 'polypeptide(L)'
;MSYNGIGLQTPRGSGTSGYVQKNEASKKSEGIREKRRREAADEHRKLIRAKMAEARRNAGDDVRAHDQKRRIEVKCMELRESLEEQDLDDSEIDKRVASLRSKMLAEEKILHDQREKLAKEDLAASEARVRLEKQQYNEDFREKSQVYTRDAKSSDPRDRRTSNREFENETIQSRRSSVDDSKLKEPSPGPLYNYIPRSTDR
;
A
#
# COMPACT_ATOMS: atom_id res chain seq x y z
N MET A 1 30.29 -9.94 45.95
CA MET A 1 28.83 -10.06 45.86
C MET A 1 28.41 -9.61 44.47
N SER A 2 27.77 -10.48 43.69
CA SER A 2 27.18 -10.10 42.40
C SER A 2 25.90 -9.31 42.64
N TYR A 3 25.75 -8.13 42.03
CA TYR A 3 24.55 -7.31 42.13
C TYR A 3 23.64 -7.58 40.92
N ASN A 4 22.35 -7.87 41.16
CA ASN A 4 21.37 -8.20 40.11
C ASN A 4 21.80 -9.33 39.16
N GLY A 5 22.60 -10.30 39.65
CA GLY A 5 23.11 -11.42 38.84
C GLY A 5 24.19 -11.04 37.82
N ILE A 6 24.76 -9.83 37.91
CA ILE A 6 25.79 -9.31 37.00
C ILE A 6 27.10 -9.12 37.79
N GLY A 7 28.23 -9.48 37.17
CA GLY A 7 29.58 -9.32 37.72
C GLY A 7 30.15 -10.57 38.40
N LEU A 8 31.25 -10.38 39.13
CA LEU A 8 31.95 -11.47 39.82
C LEU A 8 31.36 -11.76 41.20
N GLN A 9 31.25 -13.04 41.56
CA GLN A 9 30.79 -13.45 42.89
C GLN A 9 31.74 -12.96 43.99
N THR A 10 33.05 -13.10 43.76
CA THR A 10 34.12 -12.48 44.56
C THR A 10 35.22 -11.92 43.65
N PRO A 11 35.82 -10.76 43.97
CA PRO A 11 36.95 -10.22 43.22
C PRO A 11 38.28 -10.92 43.53
N ARG A 12 38.30 -11.79 44.56
CA ARG A 12 39.51 -12.53 44.94
C ARG A 12 39.81 -13.59 43.88
N GLY A 13 41.04 -13.59 43.36
CA GLY A 13 41.47 -14.53 42.32
C GLY A 13 41.17 -14.11 40.88
N SER A 14 40.43 -13.01 40.65
CA SER A 14 40.19 -12.49 39.29
C SER A 14 41.28 -11.54 38.77
N GLY A 15 42.21 -11.11 39.64
CA GLY A 15 43.26 -10.14 39.29
C GLY A 15 42.74 -8.74 38.98
N THR A 16 41.48 -8.43 39.31
CA THR A 16 40.83 -7.13 39.03
C THR A 16 40.14 -6.57 40.29
N SER A 17 39.76 -5.29 40.27
CA SER A 17 39.07 -4.64 41.39
C SER A 17 37.62 -5.12 41.60
N GLY A 18 37.05 -5.88 40.65
CA GLY A 18 35.64 -6.28 40.68
C GLY A 18 34.66 -5.13 40.39
N TYR A 19 35.13 -3.99 39.88
CA TYR A 19 34.28 -2.86 39.52
C TYR A 19 33.43 -3.19 38.28
N VAL A 20 32.11 -3.03 38.40
CA VAL A 20 31.15 -3.31 37.32
C VAL A 20 30.51 -2.01 36.86
N GLN A 21 30.72 -1.63 35.60
CA GLN A 21 30.07 -0.48 34.98
C GLN A 21 28.89 -0.93 34.12
N LYS A 22 27.84 -0.11 34.08
CA LYS A 22 26.74 -0.30 33.14
C LYS A 22 27.20 0.03 31.71
N ASN A 23 26.86 -0.83 30.75
CA ASN A 23 27.06 -0.50 29.33
C ASN A 23 26.08 0.59 28.89
N GLU A 24 26.59 1.76 28.51
CA GLU A 24 25.79 2.90 28.01
C GLU A 24 25.35 2.74 26.55
N ALA A 25 26.10 2.00 25.73
CA ALA A 25 25.74 1.69 24.35
C ALA A 25 24.65 0.60 24.25
N SER A 26 24.37 -0.12 25.35
CA SER A 26 23.28 -1.08 25.40
C SER A 26 21.95 -0.33 25.29
N LYS A 27 21.31 -0.43 24.12
CA LYS A 27 19.98 0.14 23.89
C LYS A 27 19.04 -0.47 24.93
N LYS A 28 18.37 0.38 25.71
CA LYS A 28 17.23 -0.07 26.51
C LYS A 28 16.26 -0.73 25.54
N SER A 29 16.06 -2.04 25.64
CA SER A 29 14.96 -2.69 24.94
C SER A 29 13.70 -1.94 25.36
N GLU A 30 13.05 -1.30 24.40
CA GLU A 30 11.85 -0.54 24.71
C GLU A 30 10.87 -1.47 25.42
N GLY A 31 10.36 -1.01 26.56
CA GLY A 31 9.34 -1.77 27.27
C GLY A 31 8.17 -2.03 26.32
N ILE A 32 7.53 -3.19 26.46
CA ILE A 32 6.40 -3.63 25.61
C ILE A 32 5.33 -2.52 25.45
N ARG A 33 5.13 -1.71 26.50
CA ARG A 33 4.20 -0.57 26.51
C ARG A 33 4.61 0.57 25.56
N GLU A 34 5.90 0.89 25.48
CA GLU A 34 6.44 1.94 24.63
C GLU A 34 6.39 1.53 23.15
N LYS A 35 6.74 0.27 22.88
CA LYS A 35 6.61 -0.34 21.55
C LYS A 35 5.15 -0.29 21.06
N ARG A 36 4.19 -0.72 21.88
CA ARG A 36 2.76 -0.69 21.54
C ARG A 36 2.26 0.74 21.28
N ARG A 37 2.74 1.73 22.04
CA ARG A 37 2.40 3.14 21.84
C ARG A 37 2.89 3.65 20.49
N ARG A 38 4.11 3.29 20.09
CA ARG A 38 4.67 3.66 18.79
C ARG A 38 3.88 3.01 17.66
N GLU A 39 3.62 1.71 17.75
CA GLU A 39 2.82 0.98 16.75
C GLU A 39 1.44 1.62 16.56
N ALA A 40 0.75 1.97 17.66
CA ALA A 40 -0.54 2.66 17.58
C ALA A 40 -0.45 4.04 16.89
N ALA A 41 0.61 4.81 17.17
CA ALA A 41 0.85 6.09 16.52
C ALA A 41 1.18 5.94 15.02
N ASP A 42 1.92 4.89 14.65
CA ASP A 42 2.23 4.57 13.26
C ASP A 42 0.97 4.15 12.48
N GLU A 43 0.14 3.28 13.07
CA GLU A 43 -1.14 2.91 12.47
C GLU A 43 -2.05 4.14 12.28
N HIS A 44 -2.11 5.04 13.25
CA HIS A 44 -2.86 6.30 13.10
C HIS A 44 -2.31 7.17 11.96
N ARG A 45 -0.98 7.29 11.83
CA ARG A 45 -0.36 8.01 10.70
C ARG A 45 -0.69 7.38 9.35
N LYS A 46 -0.66 6.05 9.27
CA LYS A 46 -1.02 5.30 8.05
C LYS A 46 -2.48 5.57 7.67
N LEU A 47 -3.40 5.54 8.63
CA LEU A 47 -4.81 5.84 8.40
C LEU A 47 -5.03 7.26 7.89
N ILE A 48 -4.37 8.26 8.47
CA ILE A 48 -4.45 9.65 7.99
C ILE A 48 -3.91 9.75 6.55
N ARG A 49 -2.75 9.15 6.26
CA ARG A 49 -2.18 9.15 4.90
C ARG A 49 -3.13 8.48 3.90
N ALA A 50 -3.75 7.36 4.26
CA ALA A 50 -4.72 6.67 3.42
C ALA A 50 -5.93 7.57 3.10
N LYS A 51 -6.52 8.20 4.12
CA LYS A 51 -7.62 9.16 3.94
C LYS A 51 -7.25 10.35 3.06
N MET A 52 -6.06 10.92 3.25
CA MET A 52 -5.55 12.02 2.43
C MET A 52 -5.36 11.58 0.97
N ALA A 53 -4.85 10.36 0.74
CA ALA A 53 -4.67 9.82 -0.60
C ALA A 53 -6.01 9.58 -1.30
N GLU A 54 -7.01 9.06 -0.59
CA GLU A 54 -8.38 8.89 -1.08
C GLU A 54 -9.01 10.24 -1.47
N ALA A 55 -8.92 11.25 -0.59
CA ALA A 55 -9.43 12.59 -0.87
C ALA A 55 -8.79 13.22 -2.13
N ARG A 56 -7.48 13.02 -2.34
CA ARG A 56 -6.76 13.49 -3.54
C ARG A 56 -7.21 12.77 -4.82
N ARG A 57 -7.51 11.46 -4.74
CA ARG A 57 -8.01 10.70 -5.89
C ARG A 57 -9.37 11.25 -6.34
N ASN A 58 -10.29 11.42 -5.39
CA ASN A 58 -11.63 11.94 -5.66
C ASN A 58 -11.58 13.36 -6.26
N ALA A 59 -10.75 14.25 -5.68
CA ALA A 59 -10.54 15.59 -6.23
C ALA A 59 -9.99 15.56 -7.67
N GLY A 60 -9.15 14.58 -8.00
CA GLY A 60 -8.64 14.39 -9.35
C GLY A 60 -9.74 14.05 -10.37
N ASP A 61 -10.75 13.29 -9.97
CA ASP A 61 -11.83 12.87 -10.87
C ASP A 61 -12.79 14.02 -11.18
N ASP A 62 -13.12 14.86 -10.19
CA ASP A 62 -13.92 16.07 -10.39
C ASP A 62 -13.23 17.05 -11.36
N VAL A 63 -11.93 17.27 -11.19
CA VAL A 63 -11.14 18.15 -12.08
C VAL A 63 -11.13 17.60 -13.50
N ARG A 64 -10.93 16.29 -13.69
CA ARG A 64 -10.96 15.66 -15.02
C ARG A 64 -12.33 15.80 -15.68
N ALA A 65 -13.41 15.61 -14.93
CA ALA A 65 -14.76 15.76 -15.45
C ALA A 65 -15.05 17.21 -15.87
N HIS A 66 -14.56 18.19 -15.10
CA HIS A 66 -14.64 19.60 -15.48
C HIS A 66 -13.81 19.92 -16.73
N ASP A 67 -12.59 19.41 -16.84
CA ASP A 67 -11.74 19.61 -18.01
C ASP A 67 -12.37 19.00 -19.29
N GLN A 68 -12.99 17.82 -19.19
CA GLN A 68 -13.73 17.22 -20.30
C GLN A 68 -14.88 18.10 -20.77
N LYS A 69 -15.73 18.58 -19.83
CA LYS A 69 -16.82 19.50 -20.16
C LYS A 69 -16.30 20.80 -20.79
N ARG A 70 -15.23 21.37 -20.21
CA ARG A 70 -14.58 22.57 -20.74
C ARG A 70 -14.08 22.37 -22.16
N ARG A 71 -13.50 21.22 -22.49
CA ARG A 71 -13.04 20.91 -23.87
C ARG A 71 -14.19 20.89 -24.87
N ILE A 72 -15.36 20.39 -24.49
CA ILE A 72 -16.56 20.41 -25.35
C ILE A 72 -17.01 21.86 -25.56
N GLU A 73 -17.12 22.63 -24.48
CA GLU A 73 -17.59 24.03 -24.58
C GLU A 73 -16.62 24.92 -25.35
N VAL A 74 -15.30 24.73 -25.21
CA VAL A 74 -14.29 25.43 -26.00
C VAL A 74 -14.49 25.14 -27.49
N LYS A 75 -14.66 23.88 -27.88
CA LYS A 75 -14.92 23.52 -29.29
C LYS A 75 -16.25 24.07 -29.81
N CYS A 76 -17.28 24.13 -28.96
CA CYS A 76 -18.54 24.77 -29.30
C CYS A 76 -18.37 26.28 -29.53
N MET A 77 -17.52 26.94 -28.73
CA MET A 77 -17.20 28.35 -28.87
C MET A 77 -16.39 28.62 -30.15
N GLU A 78 -15.37 27.81 -30.43
CA GLU A 78 -14.60 27.87 -31.68
C GLU A 78 -15.51 27.71 -32.92
N LEU A 79 -16.44 26.75 -32.89
CA LEU A 79 -17.41 26.57 -33.97
C LEU A 79 -18.29 27.81 -34.13
N ARG A 80 -18.78 28.37 -33.03
CA ARG A 80 -19.61 29.57 -33.04
C ARG A 80 -18.89 30.74 -33.68
N GLU A 81 -17.66 31.05 -33.23
CA GLU A 81 -16.82 32.11 -33.81
C GLU A 81 -16.62 31.90 -35.31
N SER A 82 -16.33 30.67 -35.75
CA SER A 82 -16.14 30.37 -37.18
C SER A 82 -17.40 30.54 -38.05
N LEU A 83 -18.59 30.39 -37.46
CA LEU A 83 -19.86 30.56 -38.16
C LEU A 83 -20.31 32.03 -38.14
N GLU A 84 -19.99 32.77 -37.08
CA GLU A 84 -20.17 34.23 -37.00
C GLU A 84 -19.28 34.94 -38.03
N GLU A 85 -18.03 34.50 -38.22
CA GLU A 85 -17.15 35.01 -39.30
C GLU A 85 -17.68 34.73 -40.72
N GLN A 86 -18.60 33.77 -40.87
CA GLN A 86 -19.25 33.43 -42.14
C GLN A 86 -20.57 34.19 -42.36
N ASP A 87 -20.92 35.14 -41.49
CA ASP A 87 -22.15 35.94 -41.53
C ASP A 87 -23.43 35.06 -41.60
N LEU A 88 -23.44 33.92 -40.92
CA LEU A 88 -24.60 33.05 -40.82
C LEU A 88 -25.62 33.60 -39.80
N ASP A 89 -26.90 33.26 -39.99
CA ASP A 89 -27.96 33.65 -39.07
C ASP A 89 -27.82 32.96 -37.70
N ASP A 90 -28.06 33.71 -36.63
CA ASP A 90 -27.94 33.23 -35.23
C ASP A 90 -28.74 31.93 -34.99
N SER A 91 -29.91 31.77 -35.63
CA SER A 91 -30.72 30.57 -35.51
C SER A 91 -30.04 29.33 -36.09
N GLU A 92 -29.28 29.49 -37.19
CA GLU A 92 -28.51 28.40 -37.78
C GLU A 92 -27.26 28.06 -36.97
N ILE A 93 -26.59 29.08 -36.44
CA ILE A 93 -25.43 28.94 -35.56
C ILE A 93 -25.79 28.10 -34.34
N ASP A 94 -26.87 28.46 -33.63
CA ASP A 94 -27.33 27.74 -32.45
C ASP A 94 -27.68 26.28 -32.74
N LYS A 95 -28.32 26.00 -33.88
CA LYS A 95 -28.63 24.61 -34.30
C LYS A 95 -27.37 23.80 -34.55
N ARG A 96 -26.38 24.36 -35.24
CA ARG A 96 -25.11 23.69 -35.54
C ARG A 96 -24.29 23.46 -34.27
N VAL A 97 -24.19 24.46 -33.39
CA VAL A 97 -23.51 24.34 -32.09
C VAL A 97 -24.21 23.31 -31.19
N ALA A 98 -25.55 23.28 -31.13
CA ALA A 98 -26.30 22.29 -30.37
C ALA A 98 -26.12 20.86 -30.91
N SER A 99 -26.07 20.71 -32.23
CA SER A 99 -25.74 19.44 -32.87
C SER A 99 -24.32 18.98 -32.51
N LEU A 100 -23.34 19.88 -32.54
CA LEU A 100 -21.97 19.56 -32.14
C LEU A 100 -21.91 19.14 -30.66
N ARG A 101 -22.52 19.93 -29.76
CA ARG A 101 -22.55 19.65 -28.32
C ARG A 101 -23.14 18.27 -28.02
N SER A 102 -24.27 17.93 -28.65
CA SER A 102 -24.91 16.62 -28.45
C SER A 102 -24.06 15.45 -28.97
N LYS A 103 -23.40 15.61 -30.13
CA LYS A 103 -22.47 14.59 -30.67
C LYS A 103 -21.28 14.36 -29.76
N MET A 104 -20.60 15.41 -29.33
CA MET A 104 -19.42 15.29 -28.46
C MET A 104 -19.76 14.69 -27.09
N LEU A 105 -20.91 15.04 -26.53
CA LEU A 105 -21.39 14.44 -25.29
C LEU A 105 -21.72 12.94 -25.45
N ALA A 106 -22.26 12.53 -26.60
CA ALA A 106 -22.52 11.13 -26.88
C ALA A 106 -21.21 10.33 -27.05
N GLU A 107 -20.24 10.88 -27.78
CA GLU A 107 -18.91 10.28 -27.96
C GLU A 107 -18.17 10.11 -26.63
N GLU A 108 -18.13 11.14 -25.78
CA GLU A 108 -17.51 11.06 -24.45
C GLU A 108 -18.17 10.00 -23.57
N LYS A 109 -19.50 9.83 -23.63
CA LYS A 109 -20.20 8.75 -22.90
C LYS A 109 -19.77 7.36 -23.39
N ILE A 110 -19.71 7.16 -24.71
CA ILE A 110 -19.28 5.88 -25.28
C ILE A 110 -17.84 5.56 -24.87
N LEU A 111 -16.95 6.55 -24.95
CA LEU A 111 -15.55 6.40 -24.54
C LEU A 111 -15.42 6.13 -23.03
N HIS A 112 -16.24 6.77 -22.20
CA HIS A 112 -16.31 6.53 -20.78
C HIS A 112 -16.73 5.09 -20.48
N ASP A 113 -17.80 4.60 -21.10
CA ASP A 113 -18.29 3.23 -20.92
C ASP A 113 -17.26 2.19 -21.39
N GLN A 114 -16.55 2.45 -22.48
CA GLN A 114 -15.44 1.60 -22.95
C GLN A 114 -14.30 1.57 -21.94
N ARG A 115 -13.88 2.73 -21.42
CA ARG A 115 -12.83 2.82 -20.40
C ARG A 115 -13.22 2.09 -19.12
N GLU A 116 -14.47 2.21 -18.68
CA GLU A 116 -14.96 1.49 -17.51
C GLU A 116 -14.93 -0.03 -17.72
N LYS A 117 -15.31 -0.52 -18.91
CA LYS A 117 -15.26 -1.94 -19.23
C LYS A 117 -13.83 -2.47 -19.17
N LEU A 118 -12.89 -1.77 -19.81
CA LEU A 118 -11.47 -2.12 -19.77
C LEU A 118 -10.91 -2.11 -18.34
N ALA A 119 -11.26 -1.10 -17.54
CA ALA A 119 -10.83 -1.03 -16.14
C ALA A 119 -11.37 -2.19 -15.29
N LYS A 120 -12.62 -2.63 -15.54
CA LYS A 120 -13.21 -3.80 -14.87
C LYS A 120 -12.53 -5.10 -15.30
N GLU A 121 -12.18 -5.23 -16.58
CA GLU A 121 -11.43 -6.38 -17.11
C GLU A 121 -10.02 -6.46 -16.53
N ASP A 122 -9.30 -5.34 -16.46
CA ASP A 122 -7.97 -5.25 -15.86
C ASP A 122 -7.99 -5.61 -14.36
N LEU A 123 -8.99 -5.11 -13.62
CA LEU A 123 -9.22 -5.48 -12.22
C LEU A 123 -9.46 -6.98 -12.08
N ALA A 124 -10.38 -7.55 -12.86
CA ALA A 124 -10.67 -8.98 -12.82
C ALA A 124 -9.44 -9.83 -13.17
N ALA A 125 -8.63 -9.41 -14.15
CA ALA A 125 -7.39 -10.08 -14.50
C ALA A 125 -6.36 -10.04 -13.36
N SER A 126 -6.23 -8.88 -12.68
CA SER A 126 -5.35 -8.74 -11.53
C SER A 126 -5.79 -9.63 -10.35
N GLU A 127 -7.09 -9.69 -10.08
CA GLU A 127 -7.68 -10.54 -9.04
C GLU A 127 -7.50 -12.03 -9.37
N ALA A 128 -7.67 -12.42 -10.63
CA ALA A 128 -7.42 -13.79 -11.08
C ALA A 128 -5.95 -14.20 -10.88
N ARG A 129 -4.99 -13.31 -11.18
CA ARG A 129 -3.56 -13.57 -10.94
C ARG A 129 -3.28 -13.80 -9.45
N VAL A 130 -3.79 -12.93 -8.58
CA VAL A 130 -3.65 -13.07 -7.12
C VAL A 130 -4.31 -14.37 -6.63
N ARG A 131 -5.43 -14.78 -7.22
CA ARG A 131 -6.11 -16.04 -6.88
C ARG A 131 -5.28 -17.26 -7.27
N LEU A 132 -4.69 -17.25 -8.46
CA LEU A 132 -3.81 -18.33 -8.94
C LEU A 132 -2.57 -18.46 -8.06
N GLU A 133 -1.94 -17.33 -7.73
CA GLU A 133 -0.77 -17.31 -6.83
C GLU A 133 -1.11 -17.91 -5.45
N LYS A 134 -2.27 -17.57 -4.89
CA LYS A 134 -2.77 -18.18 -3.64
C LYS A 134 -3.05 -19.67 -3.78
N GLN A 135 -3.56 -20.12 -4.92
CA GLN A 135 -3.80 -21.55 -5.18
C GLN A 135 -2.47 -22.31 -5.25
N GLN A 136 -1.50 -21.80 -6.00
CA GLN A 136 -0.14 -22.37 -6.09
C GLN A 136 0.51 -22.47 -4.71
N TYR A 137 0.46 -21.40 -3.91
CA TYR A 137 0.96 -21.42 -2.54
C TYR A 137 0.30 -22.51 -1.67
N ASN A 138 -1.02 -22.68 -1.80
CA ASN A 138 -1.76 -23.70 -1.06
C ASN A 138 -1.43 -25.12 -1.53
N GLU A 139 -1.22 -25.32 -2.83
CA GLU A 139 -0.77 -26.60 -3.41
C GLU A 139 0.65 -26.94 -2.95
N ASP A 140 1.60 -26.01 -3.06
CA ASP A 140 2.96 -26.16 -2.57
C ASP A 140 2.97 -26.49 -1.07
N PHE A 141 2.12 -25.82 -0.29
CA PHE A 141 1.97 -26.11 1.14
C PHE A 141 1.43 -27.52 1.37
N ARG A 142 0.45 -27.96 0.58
CA ARG A 142 -0.13 -29.31 0.65
C ARG A 142 0.88 -30.38 0.25
N GLU A 143 1.63 -30.18 -0.82
CA GLU A 143 2.68 -31.10 -1.27
C GLU A 143 3.80 -31.23 -0.24
N LYS A 144 4.31 -30.09 0.27
CA LYS A 144 5.29 -30.09 1.36
C LYS A 144 4.76 -30.86 2.57
N SER A 145 3.52 -30.61 2.98
CA SER A 145 2.91 -31.37 4.09
C SER A 145 2.86 -32.88 3.83
N GLN A 146 2.63 -33.31 2.59
CA GLN A 146 2.57 -34.73 2.24
C GLN A 146 3.94 -35.40 2.29
N VAL A 147 5.00 -34.74 1.84
CA VAL A 147 6.39 -35.26 1.90
C VAL A 147 6.75 -35.58 3.35
N TYR A 148 6.54 -34.65 4.27
CA TYR A 148 6.81 -34.85 5.71
C TYR A 148 6.02 -36.03 6.31
N THR A 149 4.77 -36.26 5.89
CA THR A 149 3.99 -37.41 6.38
C THR A 149 4.45 -38.76 5.83
N ARG A 150 5.16 -38.80 4.68
CA ARG A 150 5.74 -40.03 4.12
C ARG A 150 7.03 -40.42 4.86
N ASP A 151 7.86 -39.44 5.23
CA ASP A 151 9.12 -39.65 5.95
C ASP A 151 8.90 -39.96 7.44
N ALA A 152 7.77 -39.54 8.01
CA ALA A 152 7.35 -39.88 9.38
C ALA A 152 6.94 -41.37 9.58
N LYS A 153 7.15 -42.23 8.58
CA LYS A 153 7.01 -43.69 8.67
C LYS A 153 8.28 -44.40 9.17
N SER A 154 9.29 -43.68 9.65
CA SER A 154 10.35 -44.28 10.46
C SER A 154 9.74 -44.78 11.79
N SER A 155 10.11 -45.98 12.20
CA SER A 155 9.63 -46.63 13.42
C SER A 155 10.15 -46.00 14.72
N ASP A 156 11.09 -45.05 14.63
CA ASP A 156 11.74 -44.39 15.78
C ASP A 156 11.06 -43.04 16.14
N PRO A 157 10.50 -42.88 17.35
CA PRO A 157 9.81 -41.66 17.77
C PRO A 157 10.69 -40.39 17.85
N ARG A 158 12.03 -40.50 17.82
CA ARG A 158 12.94 -39.33 17.83
C ARG A 158 13.00 -38.64 16.47
N ASP A 159 13.07 -39.40 15.38
CA ASP A 159 13.10 -38.89 14.00
C ASP A 159 11.80 -38.20 13.60
N ARG A 160 10.69 -38.63 14.20
CA ARG A 160 9.38 -37.99 14.01
C ARG A 160 9.28 -36.61 14.67
N ARG A 161 9.98 -36.39 15.79
CA ARG A 161 9.99 -35.09 16.48
C ARG A 161 10.93 -34.09 15.80
N THR A 162 12.05 -34.54 15.28
CA THR A 162 12.99 -33.70 14.52
C THR A 162 12.36 -33.25 13.20
N SER A 163 11.78 -34.17 12.43
CA SER A 163 11.10 -33.85 11.16
C SER A 163 9.90 -32.90 11.34
N ASN A 164 9.05 -33.10 12.36
CA ASN A 164 7.95 -32.17 12.66
C ASN A 164 8.46 -30.76 13.04
N ARG A 165 9.56 -30.68 13.80
CA ARG A 165 10.14 -29.41 14.23
C ARG A 165 10.84 -28.69 13.08
N GLU A 166 11.45 -29.43 12.15
CA GLU A 166 12.03 -28.90 10.92
C GLU A 166 10.93 -28.31 10.02
N PHE A 167 9.81 -29.01 9.82
CA PHE A 167 8.65 -28.47 9.09
C PHE A 167 8.08 -27.19 9.72
N GLU A 168 7.91 -27.17 11.04
CA GLU A 168 7.43 -25.97 11.75
C GLU A 168 8.40 -24.79 11.59
N ASN A 169 9.71 -25.04 11.69
CA ASN A 169 10.71 -23.99 11.50
C ASN A 169 10.74 -23.47 10.05
N GLU A 170 10.66 -24.36 9.05
CA GLU A 170 10.62 -23.99 7.64
C GLU A 170 9.35 -23.21 7.28
N THR A 171 8.19 -23.61 7.81
CA THR A 171 6.92 -22.89 7.60
C THR A 171 6.90 -21.53 8.30
N ILE A 172 7.54 -21.39 9.46
CA ILE A 172 7.74 -20.10 10.13
C ILE A 172 8.71 -19.22 9.33
N GLN A 173 9.78 -19.78 8.76
CA GLN A 173 10.73 -19.05 7.91
C GLN A 173 10.11 -18.63 6.57
N SER A 174 9.29 -19.48 5.95
CA SER A 174 8.58 -19.13 4.70
C SER A 174 7.52 -18.05 4.92
N ARG A 175 6.77 -18.10 6.04
CA ARG A 175 5.86 -17.00 6.43
C ARG A 175 6.60 -15.70 6.74
N ARG A 176 7.81 -15.77 7.31
CA ARG A 176 8.62 -14.58 7.59
C ARG A 176 9.21 -13.96 6.32
N SER A 177 9.52 -14.78 5.32
CA SER A 177 10.06 -14.31 4.02
C SER A 177 8.99 -13.90 3.02
N SER A 178 7.77 -14.46 3.09
CA SER A 178 6.63 -14.03 2.26
C SER A 178 5.92 -12.78 2.78
N VAL A 179 6.21 -12.34 4.01
CA VAL A 179 5.97 -10.97 4.44
C VAL A 179 7.00 -10.10 3.72
N ASP A 180 6.64 -9.77 2.50
CA ASP A 180 7.41 -8.97 1.56
C ASP A 180 7.78 -7.60 2.17
N ASP A 181 9.02 -7.47 2.65
CA ASP A 181 9.64 -6.18 3.02
C ASP A 181 9.69 -5.20 1.82
N SER A 182 9.38 -5.68 0.60
CA SER A 182 9.26 -4.83 -0.60
C SER A 182 8.08 -3.85 -0.54
N LYS A 183 7.06 -4.06 0.31
CA LYS A 183 6.02 -3.06 0.60
C LYS A 183 6.46 -1.98 1.60
N LEU A 184 7.66 -2.08 2.18
CA LEU A 184 8.28 -1.08 3.06
C LEU A 184 9.35 -0.24 2.36
N LYS A 185 9.38 -0.19 1.02
CA LYS A 185 10.09 0.90 0.35
C LYS A 185 9.26 2.15 0.53
N GLU A 186 9.55 2.92 1.58
CA GLU A 186 8.92 4.22 1.79
C GLU A 186 8.98 5.00 0.47
N PRO A 187 7.86 5.53 -0.05
CA PRO A 187 7.94 6.45 -1.17
C PRO A 187 8.87 7.59 -0.73
N SER A 188 9.88 7.91 -1.55
CA SER A 188 10.83 8.98 -1.28
C SER A 188 10.06 10.18 -0.73
N PRO A 189 10.51 10.81 0.38
CA PRO A 189 9.75 11.86 1.01
C PRO A 189 9.43 12.92 -0.03
N GLY A 190 8.17 12.97 -0.45
CA GLY A 190 7.69 13.98 -1.38
C GLY A 190 7.97 15.36 -0.79
N PRO A 191 8.10 16.40 -1.63
CA PRO A 191 8.47 17.74 -1.16
C PRO A 191 7.57 18.15 0.02
N LEU A 192 8.23 18.54 1.13
CA LEU A 192 7.59 19.05 2.33
C LEU A 192 6.89 20.36 1.99
N TYR A 193 5.62 20.29 1.59
CA TYR A 193 4.78 21.47 1.53
C TYR A 193 4.44 21.88 2.97
N ASN A 194 5.01 22.99 3.41
CA ASN A 194 4.67 23.63 4.68
C ASN A 194 3.18 23.94 4.67
N TYR A 195 2.43 23.29 5.56
CA TYR A 195 1.04 23.60 5.81
C TYR A 195 0.96 25.01 6.39
N ILE A 196 0.48 25.97 5.60
CA ILE A 196 0.14 27.32 6.08
C ILE A 196 -1.28 27.22 6.65
N PRO A 197 -1.47 27.31 7.97
CA PRO A 197 -2.82 27.34 8.54
C PRO A 197 -3.55 28.58 8.00
N ARG A 198 -4.79 28.40 7.53
CA ARG A 198 -5.66 29.53 7.20
C ARG A 198 -5.93 30.29 8.49
N SER A 199 -5.42 31.51 8.59
CA SER A 199 -5.71 32.44 9.68
C SER A 199 -7.21 32.69 9.71
N THR A 200 -7.89 32.19 10.74
CA THR A 200 -9.27 32.57 11.06
C THR A 200 -9.24 33.81 11.93
N ASP A 201 -8.77 34.93 11.37
CA ASP A 201 -8.95 36.23 11.99
C ASP A 201 -10.05 36.95 11.22
N ARG A 202 -11.23 37.00 11.85
CA ARG A 202 -12.34 37.90 11.55
C ARG A 202 -12.45 38.88 12.69
#